data_AF-A0A1W6P0P8-F1
#
_entry.id   AF-A0A1W6P0P8-F1
#
_cell.length_a   1.000
_cell.length_b   1.000
_cell.length_c   1.000
_cell.angle_alpha   90.00
_cell.angle_beta   90.00
_cell.angle_gamma   90.00
#
_symmetry.space_group_name_H-M   'P 1'
#
loop_
_entity.id
_entity.type
_entity.pdbx_description
1 polymer ?
#
loop_
_entity_poly.entity_id
_entity_poly.type
_entity_poly.pdbx_seq_one_letter_code
_entity_poly.pdbx_strand_id
1 'polypeptide(L)'
;MPPLRATSPDLSRLWRKLALSIILCAAALLAAHRDAAAQDGPAWVQIEAQPTLAMAQQRVRAYSGGLPDVSGWTLPSGWYAIVLGPYTRSDATAYLAQLLRDRAAPNDSYIVDGSQFRQQFWPIGSGADLTPRPLPAASAVVAPPPAVEPPVETDPAETVETALASENLLDRAAKQAIQSALADAGVYSGAIDGLFGRGTRDAMTAWQTQRGSAPTGVLTSAERDALITDYNAILAPLGLTLTRDTAAGIEIEIPTAVVAARDATPPFALWQATDSPAAVLLISQSGDSARLASLAAELGALPVVPAGARVQRSGPSLLIEGADAQRRIHLQATARDGVIKGFALVWPTGDDRVFGRLLARMQASYRVLPGTLDHGATSNSTTPPVDTTIDTPRVLQAGVYVNAQGEVATAAAPLAQCTRFVLGGDRPATLRRAAGGVAIVAPATPSAPAAVARFAAPAAGDTAAVVAGFSAGTVLAQASTTPARAQMLAQTDTTATQLRISAQTGSGDIGGPVLDGAGSVIGLLVPTSDNASGAASAVSATTVAAFAGAALDAGPHPAIAAGAVAQIARAITVQVACW
;
A
#
# COMPACT_ATOMS: atom_id res chain seq x y z
N MET A 1 17.80 -83.74 34.21
CA MET A 1 17.48 -82.29 34.22
C MET A 1 17.59 -81.75 35.64
N PRO A 2 18.68 -81.04 35.95
CA PRO A 2 18.61 -79.88 36.82
C PRO A 2 19.32 -78.65 36.19
N PRO A 3 18.90 -77.41 36.48
CA PRO A 3 19.46 -76.22 35.86
C PRO A 3 20.67 -75.66 36.63
N LEU A 4 21.69 -75.24 35.89
CA LEU A 4 22.80 -74.41 36.39
C LEU A 4 22.32 -72.97 36.54
N ARG A 5 22.23 -72.47 37.78
CA ARG A 5 22.16 -71.04 38.09
C ARG A 5 23.58 -70.47 38.08
N ALA A 6 23.90 -69.65 37.09
CA ALA A 6 25.00 -68.68 37.18
C ALA A 6 24.40 -67.33 37.55
N THR A 7 24.78 -66.82 38.71
CA THR A 7 24.47 -65.46 39.18
C THR A 7 25.66 -64.57 38.83
N SER A 8 25.46 -63.52 38.03
CA SER A 8 26.45 -62.46 37.82
C SER A 8 25.98 -61.19 38.56
N PRO A 9 26.63 -60.79 39.68
CA PRO A 9 26.20 -59.65 40.50
C PRO A 9 26.60 -58.27 39.93
N ASP A 10 27.18 -58.21 38.73
CA ASP A 10 27.94 -57.04 38.27
C ASP A 10 27.11 -56.00 37.48
N LEU A 11 26.01 -56.42 36.84
CA LEU A 11 25.15 -55.53 36.07
C LEU A 11 24.41 -54.51 36.95
N SER A 12 24.01 -54.90 38.17
CA SER A 12 23.25 -54.02 39.07
C SER A 12 24.06 -52.84 39.60
N ARG A 13 25.38 -53.01 39.79
CA ARG A 13 26.27 -51.95 40.27
C ARG A 13 26.63 -50.96 39.16
N LEU A 14 26.80 -51.46 37.93
CA LEU A 14 27.02 -50.62 36.75
C LEU A 14 25.79 -49.75 36.44
N TRP A 15 24.59 -50.32 36.50
CA TRP A 15 23.35 -49.56 36.26
C TRP A 15 23.08 -48.50 37.32
N ARG A 16 23.39 -48.78 38.60
CA ARG A 16 23.28 -47.77 39.67
C ARG A 16 24.27 -46.62 39.51
N LYS A 17 25.52 -46.90 39.11
CA LYS A 17 26.53 -45.86 38.84
C LYS A 17 26.19 -45.02 37.61
N LEU A 18 25.61 -45.64 36.57
CA LEU A 18 25.14 -44.92 35.38
C LEU A 18 23.93 -44.03 35.70
N ALA A 19 22.95 -44.55 36.43
CA ALA A 19 21.77 -43.79 36.84
C ALA A 19 22.14 -42.60 37.75
N LEU A 20 23.07 -42.80 38.70
CA LEU A 20 23.55 -41.71 39.56
C LEU A 20 24.31 -40.64 38.77
N SER A 21 25.12 -41.02 37.78
CA SER A 21 25.83 -40.07 36.92
C SER A 21 24.88 -39.29 36.00
N ILE A 22 23.82 -39.93 35.49
CA ILE A 22 22.80 -39.26 34.67
C ILE A 22 22.00 -38.27 35.52
N ILE A 23 21.63 -38.63 36.75
CA ILE A 23 20.93 -37.72 37.67
C ILE A 23 21.82 -36.54 38.06
N LEU A 24 23.12 -36.77 38.32
CA LEU A 24 24.07 -35.71 38.65
C LEU A 24 24.33 -34.78 37.44
N CYS A 25 24.44 -35.33 36.23
CA CYS A 25 24.53 -34.53 34.99
C CYS A 25 23.25 -33.74 34.73
N ALA A 26 22.07 -34.34 34.93
CA ALA A 26 20.80 -33.67 34.76
C ALA A 26 20.65 -32.52 35.77
N ALA A 27 21.02 -32.74 37.04
CA ALA A 27 21.01 -31.70 38.07
C ALA A 27 22.02 -30.58 37.79
N ALA A 28 23.21 -30.90 37.26
CA ALA A 28 24.20 -29.90 36.85
C ALA A 28 23.77 -29.11 35.62
N LEU A 29 23.10 -29.74 34.64
CA LEU A 29 22.48 -29.06 33.49
C LEU A 29 21.31 -28.16 33.95
N LEU A 30 20.46 -28.63 34.86
CA LEU A 30 19.37 -27.85 35.43
C LEU A 30 19.86 -26.66 36.29
N ALA A 31 21.01 -26.80 36.97
CA ALA A 31 21.64 -25.70 37.69
C ALA A 31 22.31 -24.69 36.74
N ALA A 32 23.04 -25.17 35.71
CA ALA A 32 23.66 -24.31 34.70
C ALA A 32 22.63 -23.55 33.85
N HIS A 33 21.44 -24.12 33.61
CA HIS A 33 20.32 -23.44 32.95
C HIS A 33 19.67 -22.36 33.84
N ARG A 34 19.79 -22.44 35.17
CA ARG A 34 19.29 -21.41 36.09
C ARG A 34 20.24 -20.22 36.21
N ASP A 35 21.55 -20.46 36.18
CA ASP A 35 22.55 -19.38 36.22
C ASP A 35 22.62 -18.57 34.90
N ALA A 36 22.29 -19.18 33.76
CA ALA A 36 22.24 -18.49 32.46
C ALA A 36 21.08 -17.47 32.35
N ALA A 37 20.01 -17.62 33.13
CA ALA A 37 18.89 -16.66 33.16
C ALA A 37 19.18 -15.42 34.03
N ALA A 38 20.27 -15.43 34.81
CA ALA A 38 20.59 -14.37 35.77
C ALA A 38 21.58 -13.30 35.24
N GLN A 39 22.03 -13.40 33.97
CA GLN A 39 22.98 -12.44 33.37
C GLN A 39 22.35 -11.41 32.41
N ASP A 40 21.02 -11.43 32.23
CA ASP A 40 20.33 -10.45 31.40
C ASP A 40 20.05 -9.17 32.19
N GLY A 41 20.74 -8.08 31.84
CA GLY A 41 20.54 -6.75 32.44
C GLY A 41 19.09 -6.24 32.32
N PRO A 42 18.73 -5.16 33.04
CA PRO A 42 17.37 -4.64 33.06
C PRO A 42 16.91 -4.26 31.65
N ALA A 43 15.69 -4.69 31.32
CA ALA A 43 15.04 -4.44 30.05
C ALA A 43 13.67 -3.82 30.28
N TRP A 44 13.25 -2.93 29.38
CA TRP A 44 11.95 -2.30 29.40
C TRP A 44 11.24 -2.57 28.10
N VAL A 45 9.92 -2.72 28.15
CA VAL A 45 9.08 -2.72 26.95
C VAL A 45 8.68 -1.28 26.69
N GLN A 46 9.31 -0.65 25.69
CA GLN A 46 8.90 0.68 25.24
C GLN A 46 7.65 0.55 24.38
N ILE A 47 6.56 1.14 24.85
CA ILE A 47 5.25 1.05 24.20
C ILE A 47 4.90 2.29 23.40
N GLU A 48 5.48 3.45 23.73
CA GLU A 48 5.25 4.68 22.99
C GLU A 48 6.37 5.71 23.22
N ALA A 49 6.55 6.64 22.28
CA ALA A 49 7.36 7.84 22.47
C ALA A 49 6.61 9.09 21.97
N GLN A 50 6.67 10.17 22.75
CA GLN A 50 5.93 11.41 22.48
C GLN A 50 6.89 12.58 22.24
N PRO A 51 6.57 13.53 21.33
CA PRO A 51 7.44 14.64 21.00
C PRO A 51 7.39 15.78 22.03
N THR A 52 6.37 15.80 22.89
CA THR A 52 6.19 16.85 23.91
C THR A 52 5.83 16.25 25.27
N LEU A 53 6.23 16.94 26.35
CA LEU A 53 5.92 16.52 27.71
C LEU A 53 4.40 16.44 27.97
N ALA A 54 3.63 17.38 27.41
CA ALA A 54 2.18 17.41 27.60
C ALA A 54 1.49 16.16 27.01
N MET A 55 1.87 15.76 25.80
CA MET A 55 1.38 14.53 25.17
C MET A 55 1.84 13.30 25.95
N ALA A 56 3.10 13.28 26.37
CA ALA A 56 3.67 12.19 27.18
C ALA A 56 2.92 11.99 28.50
N GLN A 57 2.59 13.09 29.19
CA GLN A 57 1.80 13.06 30.44
C GLN A 57 0.37 12.57 30.23
N GLN A 58 -0.27 12.96 29.12
CA GLN A 58 -1.61 12.46 28.79
C GLN A 58 -1.59 10.95 28.52
N ARG A 59 -0.63 10.49 27.72
CA ARG A 59 -0.53 9.09 27.31
C ARG A 59 -0.08 8.16 28.43
N VAL A 60 0.91 8.57 29.22
CA VAL A 60 1.40 7.75 30.34
C VAL A 60 0.32 7.51 31.39
N ARG A 61 -0.58 8.49 31.62
CA ARG A 61 -1.74 8.33 32.51
C ARG A 61 -2.75 7.33 31.98
N ALA A 62 -3.02 7.35 30.67
CA ALA A 62 -3.91 6.38 30.04
C ALA A 62 -3.38 4.95 30.20
N TYR A 63 -2.09 4.73 29.95
CA TYR A 63 -1.49 3.41 30.14
C TYR A 63 -1.41 2.98 31.60
N SER A 64 -1.13 3.91 32.51
CA SER A 64 -1.07 3.59 33.96
C SER A 64 -2.41 3.12 34.53
N GLY A 65 -3.53 3.34 33.83
CA GLY A 65 -4.84 2.83 34.23
C GLY A 65 -5.12 1.38 33.86
N GLY A 66 -4.34 0.79 32.94
CA GLY A 66 -4.59 -0.57 32.43
C GLY A 66 -3.35 -1.46 32.33
N LEU A 67 -2.15 -0.90 32.46
CA LEU A 67 -0.89 -1.63 32.42
C LEU A 67 -0.10 -1.41 33.73
N PRO A 68 0.46 -2.48 34.31
CA PRO A 68 1.35 -2.38 35.47
C PRO A 68 2.72 -1.80 35.06
N ASP A 69 3.49 -1.34 36.05
CA ASP A 69 4.90 -0.94 35.91
C ASP A 69 5.19 0.14 34.84
N VAL A 70 4.21 1.01 34.55
CA VAL A 70 4.36 2.10 33.59
C VAL A 70 5.29 3.20 34.15
N SER A 71 6.34 3.51 33.41
CA SER A 71 7.24 4.62 33.70
C SER A 71 7.47 5.50 32.47
N GLY A 72 7.74 6.79 32.71
CA GLY A 72 7.96 7.78 31.67
C GLY A 72 9.34 8.43 31.79
N TRP A 73 10.09 8.48 30.69
CA TRP A 73 11.48 8.93 30.65
C TRP A 73 11.75 9.93 29.52
N THR A 74 12.60 10.92 29.75
CA THR A 74 13.11 11.78 28.68
C THR A 74 14.28 11.11 27.96
N LEU A 75 14.38 11.28 26.64
CA LEU A 75 15.44 10.76 25.78
C LEU A 75 16.41 11.88 25.32
N PRO A 76 17.63 11.56 24.87
CA PRO A 76 18.61 12.55 24.42
C PRO A 76 18.18 13.30 23.14
N SER A 77 17.28 12.68 22.37
CA SER A 77 16.68 13.24 21.15
C SER A 77 15.62 14.31 21.43
N GLY A 78 15.27 14.57 22.69
CA GLY A 78 14.18 15.48 23.07
C GLY A 78 12.80 14.82 23.13
N TRP A 79 12.71 13.51 22.89
CA TRP A 79 11.48 12.73 22.98
C TRP A 79 11.22 12.20 24.40
N TYR A 80 9.98 11.82 24.67
CA TYR A 80 9.51 11.31 25.95
C TYR A 80 9.03 9.87 25.77
N ALA A 81 9.80 8.89 26.25
CA ALA A 81 9.46 7.48 26.20
C ALA A 81 8.47 7.09 27.30
N ILE A 82 7.53 6.21 26.96
CA ILE A 82 6.62 5.53 27.88
C ILE A 82 6.94 4.04 27.80
N VAL A 83 7.28 3.45 28.94
CA VAL A 83 7.84 2.10 29.00
C VAL A 83 7.26 1.30 30.17
N LEU A 84 7.34 -0.02 30.07
CA LEU A 84 6.95 -0.98 31.11
C LEU A 84 8.20 -1.65 31.66
N GLY A 85 8.32 -1.75 32.98
CA GLY A 85 9.43 -2.40 33.67
C GLY A 85 10.21 -1.47 34.58
N PRO A 86 11.41 -1.86 35.04
CA PRO A 86 12.29 -2.88 34.43
C PRO A 86 11.90 -4.34 34.70
N TYR A 87 12.19 -5.20 33.72
CA TYR A 87 12.08 -6.67 33.75
C TYR A 87 13.42 -7.32 33.35
N THR A 88 13.52 -8.65 33.46
CA THR A 88 14.60 -9.39 32.78
C THR A 88 14.39 -9.37 31.25
N ARG A 89 15.43 -9.57 30.44
CA ARG A 89 15.29 -9.57 28.97
C ARG A 89 14.30 -10.64 28.48
N SER A 90 14.36 -11.84 29.05
CA SER A 90 13.42 -12.93 28.74
C SER A 90 11.99 -12.56 29.10
N ASP A 91 11.77 -11.95 30.26
CA ASP A 91 10.46 -11.53 30.73
C ASP A 91 9.89 -10.40 29.87
N ALA A 92 10.69 -9.37 29.55
CA ALA A 92 10.29 -8.31 28.65
C ALA A 92 9.88 -8.84 27.26
N THR A 93 10.56 -9.89 26.77
CA THR A 93 10.23 -10.53 25.48
C THR A 93 8.91 -11.29 25.56
N ALA A 94 8.71 -12.08 26.62
CA ALA A 94 7.46 -12.80 26.85
C ALA A 94 6.27 -11.82 27.02
N TYR A 95 6.50 -10.73 27.74
CA TYR A 95 5.48 -9.72 28.01
C TYR A 95 5.12 -8.92 26.77
N LEU A 96 6.10 -8.48 25.98
CA LEU A 96 5.85 -7.83 24.70
C LEU A 96 5.00 -8.73 23.79
N ALA A 97 5.36 -10.02 23.67
CA ALA A 97 4.58 -10.96 22.87
C ALA A 97 3.14 -11.13 23.38
N GLN A 98 2.92 -11.06 24.70
CA GLN A 98 1.59 -11.07 25.29
C GLN A 98 0.83 -9.78 24.98
N LEU A 99 1.42 -8.62 25.23
CA LEU A 99 0.80 -7.31 24.97
C LEU A 99 0.38 -7.14 23.50
N LEU A 100 1.18 -7.66 22.58
CA LEU A 100 0.87 -7.67 21.14
C LEU A 100 -0.28 -8.63 20.80
N ARG A 101 -0.34 -9.82 21.41
CA ARG A 101 -1.46 -10.76 21.24
C ARG A 101 -2.77 -10.18 21.77
N ASP A 102 -2.71 -9.55 22.93
CA ASP A 102 -3.87 -9.00 23.63
C ASP A 102 -4.24 -7.60 23.10
N ARG A 103 -3.47 -7.05 22.14
CA ARG A 103 -3.58 -5.69 21.60
C ARG A 103 -3.55 -4.60 22.69
N ALA A 104 -2.88 -4.89 23.80
CA ALA A 104 -2.74 -4.00 24.95
C ALA A 104 -1.57 -3.01 24.80
N ALA A 105 -0.69 -3.21 23.81
CA ALA A 105 0.35 -2.26 23.42
C ALA A 105 0.40 -2.09 21.88
N PRO A 106 0.90 -0.95 21.37
CA PRO A 106 1.10 -0.73 19.93
C PRO A 106 1.99 -1.78 19.27
N ASN A 107 1.74 -2.08 17.98
CA ASN A 107 2.51 -3.09 17.22
C ASN A 107 3.99 -2.74 17.01
N ASP A 108 4.35 -1.47 17.18
CA ASP A 108 5.72 -0.96 17.12
C ASP A 108 6.39 -0.93 18.50
N SER A 109 5.80 -1.55 19.52
CA SER A 109 6.43 -1.71 20.84
C SER A 109 7.68 -2.60 20.73
N TYR A 110 8.76 -2.23 21.41
CA TYR A 110 10.03 -2.96 21.35
C TYR A 110 10.78 -2.91 22.69
N ILE A 111 11.76 -3.77 22.84
CA ILE A 111 12.52 -3.91 24.09
C ILE A 111 13.76 -3.02 24.07
N VAL A 112 13.91 -2.18 25.09
CA VAL A 112 15.07 -1.30 25.30
C VAL A 112 15.81 -1.66 26.58
N ASP A 113 17.09 -1.31 26.65
CA ASP A 113 17.98 -1.54 27.80
C ASP A 113 18.06 -0.33 28.76
N GLY A 114 17.23 0.69 28.52
CA GLY A 114 17.18 1.92 29.33
C GLY A 114 18.42 2.82 29.27
N SER A 115 19.45 2.48 28.47
CA SER A 115 20.71 3.24 28.38
C SER A 115 20.53 4.69 27.90
N GLN A 116 19.44 4.95 27.19
CA GLN A 116 19.09 6.27 26.68
C GLN A 116 18.21 7.08 27.63
N PHE A 117 17.72 6.49 28.72
CA PHE A 117 16.86 7.21 29.66
C PHE A 117 17.65 8.27 30.42
N ARG A 118 17.07 9.48 30.49
CA ARG A 118 17.62 10.61 31.22
C ARG A 118 16.78 10.84 32.48
N GLN A 119 15.89 11.83 32.44
CA GLN A 119 15.05 12.19 33.57
C GLN A 119 13.73 11.44 33.52
N GLN A 120 13.35 10.78 34.62
CA GLN A 120 12.02 10.22 34.77
C GLN A 120 11.02 11.36 35.00
N PHE A 121 9.94 11.39 34.22
CA PHE A 121 8.84 12.34 34.39
C PHE A 121 7.56 11.69 34.94
N TRP A 122 7.53 10.35 35.03
CA TRP A 122 6.41 9.58 35.56
C TRP A 122 6.84 8.24 36.18
N PRO A 123 6.33 7.87 37.38
CA PRO A 123 5.57 8.69 38.32
C PRO A 123 6.42 9.79 38.97
N ILE A 124 5.77 10.86 39.45
CA ILE A 124 6.46 12.02 40.05
C ILE A 124 6.83 11.68 41.50
N GLY A 125 8.11 11.76 41.86
CA GLY A 125 8.59 11.65 43.25
C GLY A 125 9.12 10.27 43.68
N SER A 126 9.03 9.25 42.82
CA SER A 126 9.74 7.98 43.00
C SER A 126 11.08 8.05 42.28
N GLY A 127 12.21 7.94 42.98
CA GLY A 127 13.47 7.64 42.30
C GLY A 127 13.32 6.32 41.53
N ALA A 128 13.86 6.25 40.32
CA ALA A 128 13.71 5.07 39.47
C ALA A 128 14.37 3.85 40.10
N ASP A 129 13.55 2.90 40.54
CA ASP A 129 14.02 1.58 40.94
C ASP A 129 14.29 0.76 39.66
N LEU A 130 15.58 0.66 39.32
CA LEU A 130 16.08 -0.01 38.12
C LEU A 130 16.27 -1.54 38.30
N THR A 131 15.81 -2.10 39.42
CA THR A 131 15.93 -3.54 39.67
C THR A 131 14.90 -4.34 38.85
N PRO A 132 15.32 -5.31 38.00
CA PRO A 132 14.41 -6.14 37.23
C PRO A 132 13.37 -6.83 38.11
N ARG A 133 12.09 -6.66 37.78
CA ARG A 133 10.98 -7.34 38.45
C ARG A 133 10.59 -8.58 37.63
N PRO A 134 10.16 -9.67 38.27
CA PRO A 134 9.50 -10.76 37.56
C PRO A 134 8.15 -10.28 37.01
N LEU A 135 7.67 -10.91 35.93
CA LEU A 135 6.35 -10.59 35.36
C LEU A 135 5.26 -10.68 36.42
N PRO A 136 4.21 -9.83 36.35
CA PRO A 136 2.99 -10.06 37.09
C PRO A 136 2.48 -11.45 36.70
N ALA A 137 2.64 -12.44 37.59
CA ALA A 137 2.16 -13.77 37.33
C ALA A 137 0.65 -13.68 37.12
N ALA A 138 0.19 -14.02 35.92
CA ALA A 138 -1.21 -14.42 35.74
C ALA A 138 -1.47 -15.47 36.82
N SER A 139 -2.33 -15.14 37.78
CA SER A 139 -2.67 -15.99 38.91
C SER A 139 -2.90 -17.41 38.39
N ALA A 140 -2.01 -18.32 38.79
CA ALA A 140 -2.21 -19.73 38.59
C ALA A 140 -3.57 -20.08 39.19
N VAL A 141 -4.46 -20.62 38.35
CA VAL A 141 -5.71 -21.22 38.80
C VAL A 141 -5.35 -22.40 39.69
N VAL A 142 -5.30 -22.15 41.00
CA VAL A 142 -5.45 -23.18 42.01
C VAL A 142 -6.93 -23.50 42.04
N ALA A 143 -7.29 -24.72 41.64
CA ALA A 143 -8.64 -25.24 41.78
C ALA A 143 -9.09 -25.12 43.25
N PRO A 144 -10.18 -24.40 43.55
CA PRO A 144 -10.73 -24.38 44.91
C PRO A 144 -11.50 -25.67 45.17
N PRO A 145 -11.47 -26.22 46.40
CA PRO A 145 -12.47 -27.20 46.85
C PRO A 145 -13.87 -26.54 46.86
N PRO A 146 -14.96 -27.32 46.74
CA PRO A 146 -16.29 -26.75 46.53
C PRO A 146 -16.77 -26.07 47.82
N ALA A 147 -16.92 -24.75 47.79
CA ALA A 147 -17.57 -23.98 48.84
C ALA A 147 -18.19 -22.69 48.26
N VAL A 148 -19.53 -22.70 48.19
CA VAL A 148 -20.51 -21.60 48.18
C VAL A 148 -20.06 -20.26 47.56
N GLU A 149 -20.63 -19.95 46.39
CA GLU A 149 -20.52 -18.65 45.69
C GLU A 149 -20.88 -17.45 46.58
N PRO A 150 -20.00 -16.44 46.65
CA PRO A 150 -20.39 -15.04 46.74
C PRO A 150 -20.54 -14.43 45.33
N PRO A 151 -21.35 -13.38 45.14
CA PRO A 151 -21.65 -12.81 43.83
C PRO A 151 -20.41 -12.13 43.20
N VAL A 152 -20.34 -12.21 41.87
CA VAL A 152 -19.35 -11.54 41.03
C VAL A 152 -19.52 -10.03 41.12
N GLU A 153 -18.52 -9.32 41.63
CA GLU A 153 -18.44 -7.85 41.52
C GLU A 153 -18.05 -7.48 40.08
N THR A 154 -18.99 -6.86 39.36
CA THR A 154 -18.75 -6.08 38.15
C THR A 154 -17.86 -4.89 38.46
N ASP A 155 -16.94 -4.53 37.56
CA ASP A 155 -16.27 -3.21 37.59
C ASP A 155 -17.27 -2.10 37.95
N PRO A 156 -16.88 -1.08 38.74
CA PRO A 156 -17.81 -0.02 39.09
C PRO A 156 -18.25 0.68 37.80
N ALA A 157 -19.51 0.46 37.43
CA ALA A 157 -20.12 1.07 36.25
C ALA A 157 -19.93 2.60 36.32
N GLU A 158 -19.44 3.20 35.23
CA GLU A 158 -19.28 4.65 35.12
C GLU A 158 -20.58 5.34 35.54
N THR A 159 -20.50 6.22 36.54
CA THR A 159 -21.67 6.94 37.03
C THR A 159 -22.17 7.95 35.99
N VAL A 160 -23.45 8.31 36.04
CA VAL A 160 -24.05 9.32 35.12
C VAL A 160 -23.29 10.65 35.16
N GLU A 161 -22.83 11.07 36.35
CA GLU A 161 -22.04 12.30 36.49
C GLU A 161 -20.69 12.22 35.77
N THR A 162 -20.02 11.06 35.86
CA THR A 162 -18.75 10.82 35.15
C THR A 162 -18.96 10.74 33.64
N ALA A 163 -20.05 10.09 33.19
CA ALA A 163 -20.43 10.01 31.78
C ALA A 163 -20.76 11.39 31.19
N LEU A 164 -21.45 12.26 31.94
CA LEU A 164 -21.69 13.63 31.53
C LEU A 164 -20.40 14.45 31.43
N ALA A 165 -19.47 14.27 32.37
CA ALA A 165 -18.18 14.94 32.33
C ALA A 165 -17.37 14.51 31.09
N SER A 166 -17.34 13.22 30.78
CA SER A 166 -16.64 12.69 29.60
C SER A 166 -17.35 13.01 28.27
N GLU A 167 -18.67 13.21 28.27
CA GLU A 167 -19.43 13.71 27.13
C GLU A 167 -19.12 15.19 26.84
N ASN A 168 -18.93 16.01 27.88
CA ASN A 168 -18.59 17.42 27.73
C ASN A 168 -17.22 17.65 27.09
N LEU A 169 -16.31 16.68 27.20
CA LEU A 169 -15.00 16.70 26.55
C LEU A 169 -15.05 16.36 25.06
N LEU A 170 -16.17 15.84 24.55
CA LEU A 170 -16.32 15.55 23.12
C LEU A 170 -16.36 16.83 22.29
N ASP A 171 -15.61 16.83 21.21
CA ASP A 171 -15.73 17.84 20.18
C ASP A 171 -17.04 17.69 19.39
N ARG A 172 -17.32 18.67 18.53
CA ARG A 172 -18.55 18.68 17.73
C ARG A 172 -18.63 17.49 16.77
N ALA A 173 -17.51 17.06 16.21
CA ALA A 173 -17.46 15.96 15.24
C ALA A 173 -17.81 14.62 15.90
N ALA A 174 -17.27 14.36 17.09
CA ALA A 174 -17.60 13.19 17.89
C ALA A 174 -19.07 13.17 18.30
N LYS A 175 -19.64 14.32 18.66
CA LYS A 175 -21.09 14.44 18.95
C LYS A 175 -21.95 14.16 17.72
N GLN A 176 -21.56 14.64 16.55
CA GLN A 176 -22.24 14.32 15.29
C GLN A 176 -22.16 12.83 14.93
N ALA A 177 -21.02 12.19 15.19
CA ALA A 177 -20.87 10.74 14.99
C ALA A 177 -21.84 9.95 15.87
N ILE A 178 -22.02 10.33 17.13
CA ILE A 178 -23.00 9.71 18.04
C ILE A 178 -24.43 9.90 17.53
N GLN A 179 -24.82 11.12 17.13
CA GLN A 179 -26.15 11.37 16.54
C GLN A 179 -26.37 10.53 15.27
N SER A 180 -25.34 10.36 14.44
CA SER A 180 -25.41 9.56 13.21
C SER A 180 -25.60 8.08 13.53
N ALA A 181 -24.89 7.57 14.55
CA ALA A 181 -25.03 6.21 15.02
C ALA A 181 -26.39 5.94 15.67
N LEU A 182 -26.92 6.89 16.44
CA LEU A 182 -28.29 6.81 17.00
C LEU A 182 -29.36 6.83 15.90
N ALA A 183 -29.16 7.64 14.85
CA ALA A 183 -30.06 7.64 13.70
C ALA A 183 -30.04 6.31 12.97
N ASP A 184 -28.84 5.73 12.81
CA ASP A 184 -28.66 4.44 12.19
C ASP A 184 -29.29 3.28 12.98
N ALA A 185 -29.25 3.36 14.31
CA ALA A 185 -29.95 2.46 15.21
C ALA A 185 -31.48 2.63 15.18
N GLY A 186 -32.00 3.58 14.39
CA GLY A 186 -33.43 3.82 14.21
C GLY A 186 -34.10 4.54 15.38
N VAL A 187 -33.34 5.10 16.32
CA VAL A 187 -33.88 5.77 17.52
C VAL A 187 -33.82 7.30 17.45
N TYR A 188 -33.15 7.87 16.44
CA TYR A 188 -33.01 9.31 16.27
C TYR A 188 -33.42 9.76 14.86
N SER A 189 -34.24 10.80 14.79
CA SER A 189 -34.75 11.39 13.54
C SER A 189 -34.45 12.88 13.41
N GLY A 190 -33.66 13.44 14.33
CA GLY A 190 -33.27 14.85 14.35
C GLY A 190 -32.10 15.19 13.43
N ALA A 191 -31.70 16.46 13.44
CA ALA A 191 -30.56 16.95 12.66
C ALA A 191 -29.22 16.49 13.26
N ILE A 192 -28.25 16.15 12.41
CA ILE A 192 -26.89 15.77 12.82
C ILE A 192 -26.02 17.03 12.99
N ASP A 193 -26.27 17.81 14.03
CA ASP A 193 -25.68 19.13 14.26
C ASP A 193 -24.59 19.16 15.36
N GLY A 194 -24.44 18.07 16.11
CA GLY A 194 -23.55 17.92 17.24
C GLY A 194 -24.08 18.55 18.54
N LEU A 195 -25.35 18.97 18.57
CA LEU A 195 -25.99 19.59 19.70
C LEU A 195 -26.88 18.57 20.43
N PHE A 196 -26.49 18.24 21.66
CA PHE A 196 -27.24 17.26 22.46
C PHE A 196 -28.38 17.94 23.23
N GLY A 197 -29.48 18.13 22.51
CA GLY A 197 -30.76 18.57 23.09
C GLY A 197 -31.64 17.42 23.56
N ARG A 198 -32.89 17.74 23.91
CA ARG A 198 -33.90 16.77 24.37
C ARG A 198 -34.03 15.57 23.42
N GLY A 199 -34.12 15.80 22.11
CA GLY A 199 -34.28 14.72 21.14
C GLY A 199 -33.09 13.74 21.10
N THR A 200 -31.85 14.21 21.31
CA THR A 200 -30.70 13.31 21.38
C THR A 200 -30.66 12.54 22.69
N ARG A 201 -31.04 13.17 23.81
CA ARG A 201 -31.19 12.48 25.11
C ARG A 201 -32.24 11.38 25.04
N ASP A 202 -33.40 11.66 24.46
CA ASP A 202 -34.47 10.67 24.28
C ASP A 202 -34.00 9.49 23.40
N ALA A 203 -33.22 9.77 22.36
CA ALA A 203 -32.65 8.73 21.51
C ALA A 203 -31.59 7.88 22.25
N MET A 204 -30.75 8.49 23.09
CA MET A 204 -29.80 7.74 23.94
C MET A 204 -30.55 6.82 24.90
N THR A 205 -31.61 7.31 25.55
CA THR A 205 -32.50 6.53 26.41
C THR A 205 -33.12 5.34 25.64
N ALA A 206 -33.61 5.58 24.43
CA ALA A 206 -34.19 4.56 23.57
C ALA A 206 -33.15 3.50 23.16
N TRP A 207 -31.94 3.92 22.79
CA TRP A 207 -30.84 3.00 22.46
C TRP A 207 -30.41 2.16 23.67
N GLN A 208 -30.26 2.78 24.85
CA GLN A 208 -29.98 2.06 26.11
C GLN A 208 -31.06 1.03 26.41
N THR A 209 -32.33 1.40 26.23
CA THR A 209 -33.46 0.49 26.40
C THR A 209 -33.40 -0.69 25.42
N GLN A 210 -33.08 -0.44 24.14
CA GLN A 210 -32.90 -1.50 23.14
C GLN A 210 -31.75 -2.47 23.52
N ARG A 211 -30.73 -1.97 24.23
CA ARG A 211 -29.59 -2.76 24.72
C ARG A 211 -29.83 -3.43 26.06
N GLY A 212 -31.00 -3.25 26.68
CA GLY A 212 -31.29 -3.75 28.03
C GLY A 212 -30.48 -3.05 29.12
N SER A 213 -29.91 -1.87 28.83
CA SER A 213 -29.14 -1.05 29.76
C SER A 213 -30.03 -0.04 30.49
N ALA A 214 -29.52 0.57 31.56
CA ALA A 214 -30.26 1.57 32.31
C ALA A 214 -30.58 2.80 31.42
N PRO A 215 -31.86 3.24 31.33
CA PRO A 215 -32.29 4.31 30.42
C PRO A 215 -31.99 5.70 31.00
N THR A 216 -30.70 6.02 31.16
CA THR A 216 -30.24 7.25 31.81
C THR A 216 -30.26 8.46 30.87
N GLY A 217 -30.29 8.25 29.55
CA GLY A 217 -30.23 9.31 28.54
C GLY A 217 -28.85 9.96 28.41
N VAL A 218 -27.84 9.39 29.06
CA VAL A 218 -26.43 9.77 28.99
C VAL A 218 -25.66 8.48 28.70
N LEU A 219 -25.00 8.43 27.54
CA LEU A 219 -24.19 7.26 27.19
C LEU A 219 -22.87 7.30 27.97
N THR A 220 -22.54 6.20 28.65
CA THR A 220 -21.19 5.99 29.20
C THR A 220 -20.14 5.94 28.09
N SER A 221 -18.87 6.01 28.45
CA SER A 221 -17.76 5.87 27.50
C SER A 221 -17.80 4.52 26.78
N ALA A 222 -18.04 3.44 27.52
CA ALA A 222 -18.20 2.10 26.95
C ALA A 222 -19.43 1.99 26.03
N GLU A 223 -20.56 2.62 26.39
CA GLU A 223 -21.77 2.63 25.56
C GLU A 223 -21.57 3.43 24.27
N ARG A 224 -20.88 4.57 24.33
CA ARG A 224 -20.52 5.34 23.12
C ARG A 224 -19.62 4.52 22.21
N ASP A 225 -18.62 3.83 22.76
CA ASP A 225 -17.72 2.97 21.99
C ASP A 225 -18.47 1.80 21.36
N ALA A 226 -19.39 1.16 22.09
CA ALA A 226 -20.24 0.09 21.57
C ALA A 226 -21.14 0.61 20.43
N LEU A 227 -21.83 1.73 20.64
CA LEU A 227 -22.67 2.38 19.63
C LEU A 227 -21.89 2.67 18.34
N ILE A 228 -20.68 3.24 18.47
CA ILE A 228 -19.82 3.56 17.32
C ILE A 228 -19.27 2.29 16.66
N THR A 229 -18.96 1.25 17.44
CA THR A 229 -18.51 -0.05 16.92
C THR A 229 -19.61 -0.69 16.06
N ASP A 230 -20.83 -0.73 16.56
CA ASP A 230 -21.97 -1.28 15.82
C ASP A 230 -22.30 -0.45 14.59
N TYR A 231 -22.22 0.87 14.71
CA TYR A 231 -22.33 1.78 13.58
C TYR A 231 -21.25 1.53 12.53
N ASN A 232 -20.04 1.12 12.89
CA ASN A 232 -18.97 0.84 11.92
C ASN A 232 -18.92 -0.63 11.47
N ALA A 233 -19.73 -1.52 12.04
CA ALA A 233 -19.69 -2.96 11.76
C ALA A 233 -19.94 -3.29 10.28
N ILE A 234 -20.69 -2.46 9.55
CA ILE A 234 -20.91 -2.62 8.10
C ILE A 234 -19.61 -2.52 7.29
N LEU A 235 -18.56 -1.90 7.83
CA LEU A 235 -17.26 -1.75 7.19
C LEU A 235 -16.31 -2.93 7.48
N ALA A 236 -16.63 -3.78 8.46
CA ALA A 236 -15.76 -4.89 8.86
C ALA A 236 -15.40 -5.83 7.69
N PRO A 237 -16.33 -6.18 6.76
CA PRO A 237 -16.00 -7.00 5.59
C PRO A 237 -15.02 -6.34 4.62
N LEU A 238 -14.86 -5.01 4.67
CA LEU A 238 -13.97 -4.28 3.76
C LEU A 238 -12.49 -4.40 4.14
N GLY A 239 -12.18 -4.90 5.35
CA GLY A 239 -10.81 -5.11 5.81
C GLY A 239 -9.98 -3.82 5.80
N LEU A 240 -10.47 -2.78 6.46
CA LEU A 240 -9.77 -1.49 6.53
C LEU A 240 -8.40 -1.65 7.18
N THR A 241 -7.35 -1.33 6.42
CA THR A 241 -5.97 -1.39 6.87
C THR A 241 -5.34 -0.01 6.79
N LEU A 242 -4.79 0.49 7.90
CA LEU A 242 -4.00 1.71 7.91
C LEU A 242 -2.75 1.51 7.05
N THR A 243 -2.72 2.17 5.90
CA THR A 243 -1.66 2.05 4.91
C THR A 243 -0.79 3.29 4.96
N ARG A 244 0.49 3.10 5.26
CA ARG A 244 1.50 4.17 5.25
C ARG A 244 2.33 4.08 3.97
N ASP A 245 2.02 4.95 3.02
CA ASP A 245 2.73 5.07 1.75
C ASP A 245 3.79 6.17 1.83
N THR A 246 5.02 5.80 2.19
CA THR A 246 6.13 6.75 2.33
C THR A 246 6.59 7.34 1.01
N ALA A 247 6.43 6.60 -0.10
CA ALA A 247 6.71 7.12 -1.44
C ALA A 247 5.69 8.22 -1.81
N ALA A 248 4.41 7.96 -1.53
CA ALA A 248 3.36 8.96 -1.72
C ALA A 248 3.31 10.01 -0.62
N GLY A 249 4.05 9.89 0.48
CA GLY A 249 3.96 10.78 1.61
C GLY A 249 2.53 10.91 2.15
N ILE A 250 1.78 9.80 2.22
CA ILE A 250 0.39 9.75 2.69
C ILE A 250 0.20 8.52 3.58
N GLU A 251 -0.52 8.69 4.68
CA GLU A 251 -1.06 7.58 5.49
C GLU A 251 -2.59 7.67 5.51
N ILE A 252 -3.27 6.55 5.26
CA ILE A 252 -4.74 6.49 5.23
C ILE A 252 -5.24 5.04 5.38
N GLU A 253 -6.43 4.84 5.96
CA GLU A 253 -7.10 3.54 5.91
C GLU A 253 -7.55 3.20 4.48
N ILE A 254 -7.26 1.97 4.02
CA ILE A 254 -7.64 1.45 2.70
C ILE A 254 -8.46 0.16 2.88
N PRO A 255 -9.57 -0.07 2.14
CA PRO A 255 -10.36 -1.29 2.20
C PRO A 255 -9.69 -2.45 1.44
N THR A 256 -8.60 -2.98 2.00
CA THR A 256 -7.72 -3.95 1.32
C THR A 256 -8.35 -5.31 1.05
N ALA A 257 -9.52 -5.62 1.63
CA ALA A 257 -10.26 -6.82 1.27
C ALA A 257 -11.06 -6.66 -0.04
N VAL A 258 -11.28 -5.42 -0.51
CA VAL A 258 -12.05 -5.12 -1.72
C VAL A 258 -11.15 -4.62 -2.85
N VAL A 259 -10.24 -3.70 -2.55
CA VAL A 259 -9.32 -3.15 -3.56
C VAL A 259 -7.98 -3.86 -3.50
N ALA A 260 -7.45 -4.22 -4.68
CA ALA A 260 -6.30 -5.11 -4.83
C ALA A 260 -4.97 -4.34 -4.98
N ALA A 261 -3.97 -4.99 -5.60
CA ALA A 261 -2.58 -4.56 -5.69
C ALA A 261 -2.41 -3.07 -5.99
N ARG A 262 -1.47 -2.46 -5.25
CA ARG A 262 -1.06 -1.07 -5.43
C ARG A 262 -0.26 -0.93 -6.73
N ASP A 263 -0.78 -0.17 -7.68
CA ASP A 263 -0.02 0.35 -8.81
C ASP A 263 0.36 1.81 -8.54
N ALA A 264 1.65 2.12 -8.54
CA ALA A 264 2.12 3.48 -8.30
C ALA A 264 2.81 4.05 -9.51
N THR A 265 2.15 5.06 -10.07
CA THR A 265 2.68 5.86 -11.16
C THR A 265 2.51 7.33 -10.83
N PRO A 266 3.61 8.02 -10.50
CA PRO A 266 3.69 9.48 -10.44
C PRO A 266 2.68 10.21 -11.34
N PRO A 267 1.76 11.03 -10.80
CA PRO A 267 1.63 11.47 -9.39
C PRO A 267 0.66 10.62 -8.54
N PHE A 268 0.36 9.40 -8.94
CA PHE A 268 -0.73 8.58 -8.41
C PHE A 268 -0.26 7.26 -7.78
N ALA A 269 -0.99 6.80 -6.75
CA ALA A 269 -0.95 5.40 -6.31
C ALA A 269 -2.37 4.85 -6.23
N LEU A 270 -2.65 3.77 -6.95
CA LEU A 270 -3.99 3.25 -7.20
C LEU A 270 -4.14 1.84 -6.64
N TRP A 271 -5.23 1.63 -5.89
CA TRP A 271 -5.76 0.33 -5.54
C TRP A 271 -7.12 0.20 -6.20
N GLN A 272 -7.36 -0.89 -6.93
CA GLN A 272 -8.62 -1.10 -7.64
C GLN A 272 -9.10 -2.54 -7.48
N ALA A 273 -10.41 -2.73 -7.42
CA ALA A 273 -11.02 -4.04 -7.49
C ALA A 273 -10.98 -4.57 -8.94
N THR A 274 -10.98 -5.90 -9.08
CA THR A 274 -10.95 -6.57 -10.40
C THR A 274 -12.35 -6.70 -11.01
N ASP A 275 -13.37 -6.81 -10.16
CA ASP A 275 -14.74 -7.20 -10.49
C ASP A 275 -15.78 -6.13 -10.12
N SER A 276 -15.35 -4.97 -9.63
CA SER A 276 -16.23 -3.85 -9.28
C SER A 276 -15.57 -2.50 -9.57
N PRO A 277 -16.34 -1.41 -9.67
CA PRO A 277 -15.77 -0.06 -9.82
C PRO A 277 -15.10 0.48 -8.55
N ALA A 278 -14.98 -0.31 -7.48
CA ALA A 278 -14.34 0.12 -6.24
C ALA A 278 -12.85 0.42 -6.47
N ALA A 279 -12.43 1.63 -6.12
CA ALA A 279 -11.04 2.04 -6.23
C ALA A 279 -10.67 3.12 -5.20
N VAL A 280 -9.42 3.10 -4.77
CA VAL A 280 -8.78 4.14 -3.97
C VAL A 280 -7.58 4.68 -4.74
N LEU A 281 -7.57 5.99 -4.98
CA LEU A 281 -6.48 6.69 -5.65
C LEU A 281 -5.83 7.64 -4.66
N LEU A 282 -4.52 7.58 -4.49
CA LEU A 282 -3.74 8.61 -3.80
C LEU A 282 -3.15 9.57 -4.83
N ILE A 283 -3.10 10.84 -4.47
CA ILE A 283 -2.57 11.93 -5.29
C ILE A 283 -1.39 12.54 -4.54
N SER A 284 -0.22 12.57 -5.16
CA SER A 284 1.01 13.03 -4.53
C SER A 284 1.99 13.57 -5.57
N GLN A 285 2.16 14.88 -5.62
CA GLN A 285 3.16 15.54 -6.47
C GLN A 285 3.63 16.86 -5.86
N SER A 286 4.73 17.40 -6.35
CA SER A 286 5.07 18.80 -6.17
C SER A 286 4.12 19.69 -6.99
N GLY A 287 3.81 20.86 -6.46
CA GLY A 287 2.97 21.83 -7.13
C GLY A 287 2.28 22.83 -6.20
N ASP A 288 1.83 23.92 -6.79
CA ASP A 288 1.09 24.99 -6.16
C ASP A 288 -0.39 24.99 -6.59
N SER A 289 -1.14 26.05 -6.26
CA SER A 289 -2.54 26.19 -6.65
C SER A 289 -2.76 26.22 -8.17
N ALA A 290 -1.79 26.67 -8.96
CA ALA A 290 -1.89 26.65 -10.42
C ALA A 290 -1.75 25.21 -10.95
N ARG A 291 -0.78 24.44 -10.43
CA ARG A 291 -0.65 23.01 -10.78
C ARG A 291 -1.86 22.21 -10.31
N LEU A 292 -2.44 22.52 -9.15
CA LEU A 292 -3.69 21.91 -8.67
C LEU A 292 -4.86 22.19 -9.63
N ALA A 293 -4.93 23.38 -10.22
CA ALA A 293 -5.96 23.71 -11.21
C ALA A 293 -5.79 22.90 -12.51
N SER A 294 -4.55 22.72 -12.99
CA SER A 294 -4.27 21.82 -14.12
C SER A 294 -4.65 20.38 -13.80
N LEU A 295 -4.25 19.89 -12.63
CA LEU A 295 -4.59 18.54 -12.16
C LEU A 295 -6.11 18.35 -12.07
N ALA A 296 -6.87 19.35 -11.60
CA ALA A 296 -8.33 19.28 -11.54
C ALA A 296 -8.97 19.09 -12.93
N ALA A 297 -8.43 19.74 -13.96
CA ALA A 297 -8.90 19.58 -15.33
C ALA A 297 -8.56 18.19 -15.89
N GLU A 298 -7.34 17.69 -15.61
CA GLU A 298 -6.89 16.35 -15.98
C GLU A 298 -7.79 15.28 -15.32
N LEU A 299 -8.01 15.39 -14.00
CA LEU A 299 -8.85 14.46 -13.22
C LEU A 299 -10.31 14.50 -13.66
N GLY A 300 -10.88 15.69 -13.89
CA GLY A 300 -12.26 15.84 -14.32
C GLY A 300 -12.54 15.29 -15.72
N ALA A 301 -11.51 15.13 -16.56
CA ALA A 301 -11.63 14.53 -17.89
C ALA A 301 -11.49 13.00 -17.88
N LEU A 302 -11.17 12.38 -16.73
CA LEU A 302 -11.01 10.94 -16.65
C LEU A 302 -12.36 10.24 -16.84
N PRO A 303 -12.43 9.13 -17.61
CA PRO A 303 -13.66 8.38 -17.81
C PRO A 303 -14.30 7.88 -16.50
N VAL A 304 -13.49 7.68 -15.44
CA VAL A 304 -13.97 7.25 -14.12
C VAL A 304 -14.79 8.33 -13.41
N VAL A 305 -14.59 9.61 -13.73
CA VAL A 305 -15.36 10.72 -13.18
C VAL A 305 -16.68 10.84 -13.94
N PRO A 306 -17.84 10.68 -13.29
CA PRO A 306 -19.14 10.75 -13.95
C PRO A 306 -19.37 12.09 -14.66
N ALA A 307 -20.05 12.05 -15.80
CA ALA A 307 -20.48 13.26 -16.50
C ALA A 307 -21.41 14.08 -15.58
N GLY A 308 -21.05 15.35 -15.34
CA GLY A 308 -21.78 16.22 -14.42
C GLY A 308 -21.29 16.20 -12.96
N ALA A 309 -20.17 15.52 -12.67
CA ALA A 309 -19.52 15.63 -11.36
C ALA A 309 -19.26 17.10 -11.00
N ARG A 310 -19.60 17.46 -9.76
CA ARG A 310 -19.41 18.80 -9.22
C ARG A 310 -17.95 18.98 -8.86
N VAL A 311 -17.25 19.81 -9.63
CA VAL A 311 -15.87 20.24 -9.36
C VAL A 311 -15.90 21.56 -8.59
N GLN A 312 -15.48 21.54 -7.33
CA GLN A 312 -15.36 22.71 -6.46
C GLN A 312 -13.89 22.99 -6.17
N ARG A 313 -13.45 24.23 -6.41
CA ARG A 313 -12.12 24.71 -6.03
C ARG A 313 -12.28 25.87 -5.06
N SER A 314 -11.57 25.81 -3.94
CA SER A 314 -11.57 26.86 -2.91
C SER A 314 -10.14 27.07 -2.41
N GLY A 315 -9.47 28.10 -2.92
CA GLY A 315 -8.08 28.41 -2.60
C GLY A 315 -7.14 27.22 -2.90
N PRO A 316 -6.45 26.66 -1.88
CA PRO A 316 -5.57 25.51 -2.06
C PRO A 316 -6.30 24.18 -2.15
N SER A 317 -7.63 24.13 -2.06
CA SER A 317 -8.40 22.88 -1.97
C SER A 317 -9.20 22.58 -3.23
N LEU A 318 -9.24 21.31 -3.60
CA LEU A 318 -10.03 20.72 -4.68
C LEU A 318 -10.95 19.66 -4.08
N LEU A 319 -12.22 19.70 -4.48
CA LEU A 319 -13.23 18.67 -4.21
C LEU A 319 -13.93 18.31 -5.52
N ILE A 320 -13.98 17.02 -5.86
CA ILE A 320 -14.77 16.50 -6.98
C ILE A 320 -15.71 15.44 -6.45
N GLU A 321 -17.00 15.63 -6.65
CA GLU A 321 -18.03 14.68 -6.23
C GLU A 321 -19.00 14.42 -7.37
N GLY A 322 -19.35 13.16 -7.58
CA GLY A 322 -20.27 12.78 -8.65
C GLY A 322 -20.79 11.36 -8.49
N ALA A 323 -21.88 11.05 -9.16
CA ALA A 323 -22.41 9.70 -9.24
C ALA A 323 -23.11 9.49 -10.60
N ASP A 324 -23.06 8.27 -11.09
CA ASP A 324 -23.87 7.76 -12.19
C ASP A 324 -24.56 6.45 -11.79
N ALA A 325 -25.15 5.75 -12.75
CA ALA A 325 -25.88 4.50 -12.53
C ALA A 325 -24.99 3.32 -12.08
N GLN A 326 -23.66 3.44 -12.17
CA GLN A 326 -22.72 2.36 -11.88
C GLN A 326 -21.83 2.68 -10.67
N ARG A 327 -21.42 3.94 -10.53
CA ARG A 327 -20.44 4.35 -9.54
C ARG A 327 -20.65 5.76 -9.02
N ARG A 328 -20.12 5.99 -7.82
CA ARG A 328 -19.98 7.28 -7.18
C ARG A 328 -18.53 7.56 -6.85
N ILE A 329 -18.16 8.83 -6.85
CA ILE A 329 -16.80 9.29 -6.59
C ILE A 329 -16.81 10.44 -5.58
N HIS A 330 -15.83 10.41 -4.69
CA HIS A 330 -15.40 11.56 -3.90
C HIS A 330 -13.89 11.68 -4.04
N LEU A 331 -13.41 12.84 -4.45
CA LEU A 331 -11.99 13.15 -4.57
C LEU A 331 -11.70 14.46 -3.85
N GLN A 332 -10.70 14.44 -2.97
CA GLN A 332 -10.22 15.62 -2.27
C GLN A 332 -8.70 15.75 -2.41
N ALA A 333 -8.23 16.96 -2.73
CA ALA A 333 -6.81 17.28 -2.77
C ALA A 333 -6.54 18.69 -2.25
N THR A 334 -5.37 18.91 -1.67
CA THR A 334 -4.93 20.22 -1.18
C THR A 334 -3.49 20.50 -1.63
N ALA A 335 -3.24 21.73 -2.08
CA ALA A 335 -1.92 22.26 -2.35
C ALA A 335 -1.41 23.06 -1.13
N ARG A 336 -0.40 22.56 -0.42
CA ARG A 336 0.26 23.26 0.69
C ARG A 336 1.76 23.01 0.64
N ASP A 337 2.54 24.01 1.03
CA ASP A 337 4.00 23.89 1.19
C ASP A 337 4.71 23.34 -0.06
N GLY A 338 4.23 23.71 -1.25
CA GLY A 338 4.79 23.30 -2.53
C GLY A 338 4.46 21.85 -2.94
N VAL A 339 3.57 21.17 -2.22
CA VAL A 339 3.09 19.82 -2.55
C VAL A 339 1.57 19.77 -2.69
N ILE A 340 1.11 18.90 -3.58
CA ILE A 340 -0.29 18.55 -3.77
C ILE A 340 -0.51 17.15 -3.23
N LYS A 341 -1.39 17.03 -2.24
CA LYS A 341 -1.73 15.77 -1.57
C LYS A 341 -3.23 15.56 -1.57
N GLY A 342 -3.66 14.34 -1.82
CA GLY A 342 -5.08 14.03 -1.82
C GLY A 342 -5.37 12.54 -1.96
N PHE A 343 -6.65 12.22 -1.97
CA PHE A 343 -7.14 10.89 -2.33
C PHE A 343 -8.47 10.97 -3.06
N ALA A 344 -8.83 9.89 -3.75
CA ALA A 344 -10.16 9.65 -4.27
C ALA A 344 -10.66 8.27 -3.81
N LEU A 345 -11.96 8.21 -3.54
CA LEU A 345 -12.71 6.98 -3.31
C LEU A 345 -13.76 6.86 -4.41
N VAL A 346 -13.69 5.76 -5.17
CA VAL A 346 -14.69 5.35 -6.15
C VAL A 346 -15.37 4.10 -5.61
N TRP A 347 -16.70 4.03 -5.70
CA TRP A 347 -17.47 2.91 -5.16
C TRP A 347 -18.73 2.63 -6.01
N PRO A 348 -19.27 1.41 -6.00
CA PRO A 348 -20.55 1.11 -6.63
C PRO A 348 -21.69 2.03 -6.16
N THR A 349 -22.57 2.41 -7.09
CA THR A 349 -23.83 3.08 -6.77
C THR A 349 -24.82 2.06 -6.19
N GLY A 350 -25.55 2.43 -5.14
CA GLY A 350 -26.48 1.54 -4.41
C GLY A 350 -26.07 1.26 -2.96
N ASP A 351 -24.80 1.46 -2.63
CA ASP A 351 -24.23 1.23 -1.30
C ASP A 351 -23.92 2.54 -0.55
N ASP A 352 -24.85 3.50 -0.57
CA ASP A 352 -24.63 4.86 -0.06
C ASP A 352 -24.24 4.90 1.42
N ARG A 353 -24.79 3.99 2.23
CA ARG A 353 -24.44 3.84 3.65
C ARG A 353 -22.98 3.40 3.82
N VAL A 354 -22.53 2.45 3.01
CA VAL A 354 -21.13 1.96 3.04
C VAL A 354 -20.20 3.06 2.56
N PHE A 355 -20.51 3.69 1.43
CA PHE A 355 -19.69 4.77 0.87
C PHE A 355 -19.50 5.92 1.86
N GLY A 356 -20.59 6.42 2.45
CA GLY A 356 -20.52 7.55 3.38
C GLY A 356 -19.67 7.25 4.62
N ARG A 357 -19.83 6.03 5.18
CA ARG A 357 -19.04 5.60 6.35
C ARG A 357 -17.59 5.35 6.02
N LEU A 358 -17.32 4.68 4.90
CA LEU A 358 -15.97 4.42 4.42
C LEU A 358 -15.24 5.73 4.17
N LEU A 359 -15.88 6.68 3.48
CA LEU A 359 -15.31 8.00 3.23
C LEU A 359 -14.96 8.72 4.53
N ALA A 360 -15.86 8.72 5.53
CA ALA A 360 -15.59 9.34 6.83
C ALA A 360 -14.39 8.70 7.56
N ARG A 361 -14.26 7.37 7.51
CA ARG A 361 -13.09 6.65 8.06
C ARG A 361 -11.79 7.00 7.35
N MET A 362 -11.81 7.05 6.03
CA MET A 362 -10.67 7.47 5.22
C MET A 362 -10.25 8.91 5.52
N GLN A 363 -11.21 9.84 5.62
CA GLN A 363 -10.94 11.24 5.97
C GLN A 363 -10.36 11.38 7.39
N ALA A 364 -10.89 10.64 8.37
CA ALA A 364 -10.41 10.68 9.74
C ALA A 364 -8.97 10.15 9.89
N SER A 365 -8.63 9.09 9.15
CA SER A 365 -7.31 8.46 9.15
C SER A 365 -6.29 9.15 8.23
N TYR A 366 -6.72 9.99 7.29
CA TYR A 366 -5.83 10.65 6.34
C TYR A 366 -4.81 11.57 7.03
N ARG A 367 -3.52 11.31 6.81
CA ARG A 367 -2.38 12.12 7.27
C ARG A 367 -1.42 12.36 6.12
N VAL A 368 -0.89 13.58 6.05
CA VAL A 368 0.17 13.95 5.11
C VAL A 368 1.52 13.67 5.76
N LEU A 369 2.39 12.99 5.03
CA LEU A 369 3.76 12.67 5.40
C LEU A 369 4.75 13.33 4.42
N PRO A 370 6.05 13.42 4.77
CA PRO A 370 7.09 13.81 3.82
C PRO A 370 7.19 12.87 2.61
N GLY A 371 7.68 13.39 1.48
CA GLY A 371 7.87 12.65 0.22
C GLY A 371 6.81 13.03 -0.83
N THR A 372 7.07 12.78 -2.12
CA THR A 372 6.13 12.96 -3.24
C THR A 372 6.37 11.88 -4.29
N LEU A 373 5.33 11.47 -5.03
CA LEU A 373 5.50 10.58 -6.19
C LEU A 373 5.98 11.39 -7.41
N ASP A 374 7.01 12.22 -7.27
CA ASP A 374 7.47 13.06 -8.39
C ASP A 374 8.35 12.29 -9.36
N HIS A 375 8.11 12.48 -10.65
CA HIS A 375 8.79 11.77 -11.76
C HIS A 375 10.29 12.13 -11.92
N GLY A 376 10.86 12.96 -11.02
CA GLY A 376 12.20 13.54 -11.18
C GLY A 376 12.98 13.80 -9.88
N ALA A 377 12.55 13.30 -8.73
CA ALA A 377 13.36 13.40 -7.51
C ALA A 377 14.50 12.36 -7.56
N THR A 378 15.63 12.77 -8.12
CA THR A 378 16.92 12.11 -7.86
C THR A 378 17.15 12.11 -6.35
N SER A 379 16.99 10.96 -5.70
CA SER A 379 17.35 10.82 -4.30
C SER A 379 17.87 9.42 -4.07
N ASN A 380 19.20 9.37 -3.92
CA ASN A 380 19.91 8.33 -3.21
C ASN A 380 19.20 8.04 -1.89
N SER A 381 18.49 6.91 -1.82
CA SER A 381 18.09 6.31 -0.56
C SER A 381 18.51 4.85 -0.59
N THR A 382 19.67 4.58 0.02
CA THR A 382 20.10 3.25 0.40
C THR A 382 19.21 2.80 1.56
N THR A 383 18.25 1.93 1.27
CA THR A 383 17.55 1.09 2.25
C THR A 383 17.78 -0.36 1.84
N PRO A 384 18.16 -1.28 2.75
CA PRO A 384 18.37 -2.67 2.38
C PRO A 384 17.04 -3.33 2.01
N PRO A 385 17.01 -4.25 1.03
CA PRO A 385 15.77 -4.84 0.56
C PRO A 385 15.22 -5.87 1.56
N VAL A 386 13.90 -5.81 1.77
CA VAL A 386 13.10 -6.94 2.20
C VAL A 386 13.06 -7.94 1.04
N ASP A 387 13.45 -9.17 1.32
CA ASP A 387 13.52 -10.27 0.36
C ASP A 387 12.10 -10.74 -0.02
N THR A 388 11.56 -10.15 -1.08
CA THR A 388 10.60 -10.83 -1.95
C THR A 388 11.16 -10.74 -3.36
N THR A 389 11.77 -11.83 -3.84
CA THR A 389 12.14 -11.97 -5.24
C THR A 389 10.87 -12.02 -6.11
N ILE A 390 10.29 -10.85 -6.36
CA ILE A 390 9.35 -10.65 -7.46
C ILE A 390 10.18 -10.79 -8.73
N ASP A 391 9.89 -11.82 -9.51
CA ASP A 391 10.53 -12.09 -10.79
C ASP A 391 10.15 -10.99 -11.80
N THR A 392 10.83 -9.86 -11.72
CA THR A 392 10.59 -8.69 -12.58
C THR A 392 11.33 -8.84 -13.91
N PRO A 393 10.68 -8.49 -15.03
CA PRO A 393 11.33 -8.60 -16.33
C PRO A 393 12.52 -7.63 -16.39
N ARG A 394 13.67 -8.15 -16.82
CA ARG A 394 14.88 -7.37 -17.13
C ARG A 394 14.60 -6.31 -18.20
N VAL A 395 13.78 -6.68 -19.18
CA VAL A 395 13.42 -5.81 -20.31
C VAL A 395 11.91 -5.73 -20.39
N LEU A 396 11.40 -4.52 -20.45
CA LEU A 396 10.01 -4.23 -20.74
C LEU A 396 9.96 -3.16 -21.82
N GLN A 397 9.61 -3.57 -23.04
CA GLN A 397 9.64 -2.70 -24.21
C GLN A 397 8.42 -2.93 -25.10
N ALA A 398 8.26 -2.11 -26.14
CA ALA A 398 7.18 -2.24 -27.10
C ALA A 398 7.56 -3.20 -28.24
N GLY A 399 6.56 -3.66 -28.97
CA GLY A 399 6.68 -4.46 -30.17
C GLY A 399 5.46 -4.25 -31.06
N VAL A 400 5.58 -4.63 -32.32
CA VAL A 400 4.52 -4.48 -33.33
C VAL A 400 4.17 -5.81 -33.96
N TYR A 401 2.88 -6.14 -34.07
CA TYR A 401 2.43 -7.35 -34.75
C TYR A 401 2.68 -7.28 -36.26
N VAL A 402 3.35 -8.29 -36.80
CA VAL A 402 3.75 -8.34 -38.22
C VAL A 402 2.94 -9.33 -39.06
N ASN A 403 2.20 -10.26 -38.44
CA ASN A 403 1.33 -11.19 -39.13
C ASN A 403 0.16 -11.68 -38.26
N ALA A 404 -0.77 -12.41 -38.89
CA ALA A 404 -1.97 -12.93 -38.24
C ALA A 404 -1.69 -14.08 -37.25
N GLN A 405 -0.50 -14.68 -37.29
CA GLN A 405 -0.04 -15.69 -36.34
C GLN A 405 0.42 -15.07 -35.00
N GLY A 406 0.52 -13.74 -34.94
CA GLY A 406 0.87 -13.00 -33.74
C GLY A 406 2.38 -12.81 -33.56
N GLU A 407 3.19 -12.99 -34.60
CA GLU A 407 4.61 -12.64 -34.52
C GLU A 407 4.78 -11.14 -34.32
N VAL A 408 5.79 -10.77 -33.53
CA VAL A 408 6.05 -9.40 -33.08
C VAL A 408 7.45 -8.99 -33.49
N ALA A 409 7.58 -7.88 -34.21
CA ALA A 409 8.85 -7.20 -34.41
C ALA A 409 9.13 -6.22 -33.27
N THR A 410 10.36 -6.21 -32.77
CA THR A 410 10.80 -5.33 -31.68
C THR A 410 12.31 -5.04 -31.80
N ALA A 411 12.86 -4.19 -30.93
CA ALA A 411 14.28 -3.86 -30.94
C ALA A 411 15.13 -5.03 -30.40
N ALA A 412 16.20 -5.38 -31.10
CA ALA A 412 17.02 -6.54 -30.76
C ALA A 412 18.00 -6.30 -29.59
N ALA A 413 18.59 -5.10 -29.51
CA ALA A 413 19.71 -4.84 -28.60
C ALA A 413 19.38 -5.09 -27.11
N PRO A 414 18.21 -4.69 -26.59
CA PRO A 414 17.84 -5.00 -25.21
C PRO A 414 17.66 -6.50 -24.96
N LEU A 415 17.39 -7.31 -25.99
CA LEU A 415 17.02 -8.72 -25.84
C LEU A 415 18.19 -9.70 -25.75
N ALA A 416 19.43 -9.22 -25.85
CA ALA A 416 20.61 -10.09 -25.99
C ALA A 416 20.87 -11.04 -24.80
N GLN A 417 20.40 -10.70 -23.60
CA GLN A 417 20.60 -11.48 -22.36
C GLN A 417 19.35 -12.20 -21.88
N CYS A 418 18.29 -12.20 -22.70
CA CYS A 418 16.98 -12.76 -22.34
C CYS A 418 16.93 -14.27 -22.53
N THR A 419 16.31 -14.96 -21.58
CA THR A 419 16.08 -16.41 -21.66
C THR A 419 14.60 -16.77 -21.74
N ARG A 420 13.73 -15.91 -21.20
CA ARG A 420 12.27 -16.09 -21.20
C ARG A 420 11.61 -14.85 -21.79
N PHE A 421 10.57 -15.04 -22.61
CA PHE A 421 9.81 -13.95 -23.22
C PHE A 421 8.31 -14.10 -22.95
N VAL A 422 7.63 -12.98 -22.72
CA VAL A 422 6.18 -12.89 -22.56
C VAL A 422 5.66 -11.71 -23.38
N LEU A 423 4.55 -11.92 -24.11
CA LEU A 423 3.88 -10.90 -24.93
C LEU A 423 2.55 -10.48 -24.32
N GLY A 424 2.34 -9.16 -24.16
CA GLY A 424 1.09 -8.60 -23.65
C GLY A 424 0.77 -8.96 -22.19
N GLY A 425 1.78 -9.35 -21.41
CA GLY A 425 1.67 -9.61 -19.96
C GLY A 425 1.52 -11.08 -19.58
N ASP A 426 0.98 -11.94 -20.44
CA ASP A 426 0.59 -13.31 -20.07
C ASP A 426 0.98 -14.39 -21.07
N ARG A 427 1.19 -14.06 -22.36
CA ARG A 427 1.45 -15.06 -23.40
C ARG A 427 2.93 -15.43 -23.50
N PRO A 428 3.33 -16.69 -23.21
CA PRO A 428 4.70 -17.13 -23.38
C PRO A 428 5.13 -17.03 -24.85
N ALA A 429 6.38 -16.63 -25.07
CA ALA A 429 6.91 -16.44 -26.40
C ALA A 429 8.39 -16.86 -26.51
N THR A 430 8.89 -16.93 -27.74
CA THR A 430 10.25 -17.32 -28.06
C THR A 430 10.86 -16.36 -29.08
N LEU A 431 12.14 -16.06 -28.91
CA LEU A 431 12.90 -15.30 -29.91
C LEU A 431 13.16 -16.20 -31.13
N ARG A 432 12.70 -15.78 -32.32
CA ARG A 432 12.86 -16.52 -33.58
C ARG A 432 14.11 -16.12 -34.34
N ARG A 433 14.37 -14.81 -34.43
CA ARG A 433 15.55 -14.23 -35.10
C ARG A 433 15.85 -12.84 -34.56
N ALA A 434 17.12 -12.44 -34.59
CA ALA A 434 17.56 -11.09 -34.28
C ALA A 434 18.76 -10.71 -35.16
N ALA A 435 18.68 -9.59 -35.90
CA ALA A 435 19.78 -9.02 -36.67
C ALA A 435 19.46 -7.56 -37.05
N GLY A 436 20.50 -6.75 -37.30
CA GLY A 436 20.31 -5.39 -37.85
C GLY A 436 19.44 -4.46 -36.99
N GLY A 437 19.46 -4.64 -35.66
CA GLY A 437 18.66 -3.85 -34.71
C GLY A 437 17.22 -4.35 -34.49
N VAL A 438 16.75 -5.35 -35.24
CA VAL A 438 15.39 -5.87 -35.17
C VAL A 438 15.38 -7.33 -34.70
N ALA A 439 14.41 -7.68 -33.88
CA ALA A 439 14.13 -9.03 -33.41
C ALA A 439 12.69 -9.43 -33.74
N ILE A 440 12.47 -10.70 -34.09
CA ILE A 440 11.13 -11.30 -34.22
C ILE A 440 10.91 -12.24 -33.04
N VAL A 441 9.86 -11.98 -32.28
CA VAL A 441 9.40 -12.80 -31.16
C VAL A 441 8.07 -13.43 -31.55
N ALA A 442 7.95 -14.75 -31.41
CA ALA A 442 6.73 -15.48 -31.74
C ALA A 442 6.09 -16.07 -30.48
N PRO A 443 4.76 -15.95 -30.29
CA PRO A 443 4.08 -16.59 -29.19
C PRO A 443 4.18 -18.12 -29.33
N ALA A 444 4.25 -18.83 -28.19
CA ALA A 444 4.32 -20.29 -28.19
C ALA A 444 3.06 -20.93 -28.81
N THR A 445 1.91 -20.27 -28.64
CA THR A 445 0.64 -20.59 -29.30
C THR A 445 0.24 -19.44 -30.23
N PRO A 446 -0.14 -19.69 -31.49
CA PRO A 446 -0.59 -18.63 -32.38
C PRO A 446 -1.74 -17.83 -31.76
N SER A 447 -1.61 -16.51 -31.75
CA SER A 447 -2.62 -15.62 -31.21
C SER A 447 -3.00 -14.61 -32.29
N ALA A 448 -4.29 -14.52 -32.62
CA ALA A 448 -4.77 -13.57 -33.60
C ALA A 448 -4.78 -12.15 -32.99
N PRO A 449 -3.89 -11.24 -33.41
CA PRO A 449 -3.89 -9.88 -32.88
C PRO A 449 -5.11 -9.10 -33.40
N ALA A 450 -5.52 -8.07 -32.66
CA ALA A 450 -6.65 -7.22 -33.03
C ALA A 450 -6.41 -6.50 -34.38
N ALA A 451 -5.16 -6.18 -34.68
CA ALA A 451 -4.71 -5.69 -35.97
C ALA A 451 -3.25 -6.11 -36.24
N VAL A 452 -2.86 -6.10 -37.51
CA VAL A 452 -1.49 -6.32 -37.96
C VAL A 452 -0.98 -5.03 -38.61
N ALA A 453 0.29 -4.72 -38.41
CA ALA A 453 0.90 -3.54 -38.99
C ALA A 453 0.88 -3.56 -40.52
N ARG A 454 0.57 -2.40 -41.09
CA ARG A 454 0.80 -2.10 -42.50
C ARG A 454 2.07 -1.29 -42.60
N PHE A 455 3.05 -1.76 -43.38
CA PHE A 455 4.34 -1.09 -43.52
C PHE A 455 4.33 -0.21 -44.77
N ALA A 456 4.90 0.99 -44.67
CA ALA A 456 5.12 1.88 -45.80
C ALA A 456 6.54 2.42 -45.79
N ALA A 457 7.07 2.76 -46.96
CA ALA A 457 8.37 3.42 -47.04
C ALA A 457 8.29 4.82 -46.40
N PRO A 458 9.28 5.22 -45.56
CA PRO A 458 9.30 6.57 -45.02
C PRO A 458 9.48 7.60 -46.14
N ALA A 459 8.85 8.76 -46.00
CA ALA A 459 9.06 9.87 -46.92
C ALA A 459 10.48 10.46 -46.76
N ALA A 460 11.01 11.07 -47.83
CA ALA A 460 12.38 11.58 -47.83
C ALA A 460 12.60 12.85 -46.97
N GLY A 461 11.53 13.54 -46.57
CA GLY A 461 11.58 14.77 -45.78
C GLY A 461 11.26 14.57 -44.30
N ASP A 462 11.24 15.68 -43.56
CA ASP A 462 10.73 15.72 -42.19
C ASP A 462 9.20 15.63 -42.19
N THR A 463 8.66 14.52 -41.72
CA THR A 463 7.21 14.26 -41.69
C THR A 463 6.66 14.16 -40.27
N ALA A 464 5.41 14.62 -40.11
CA ALA A 464 4.66 14.37 -38.88
C ALA A 464 4.42 12.86 -38.72
N ALA A 465 4.65 12.38 -37.52
CA ALA A 465 4.56 10.97 -37.16
C ALA A 465 3.98 10.78 -35.76
N VAL A 466 3.69 9.53 -35.41
CA VAL A 466 3.28 9.13 -34.07
C VAL A 466 4.14 7.93 -33.65
N VAL A 467 4.72 7.98 -32.46
CA VAL A 467 5.34 6.79 -31.84
C VAL A 467 4.31 6.13 -30.94
N ALA A 468 4.18 4.82 -31.02
CA ALA A 468 3.39 4.06 -30.05
C ALA A 468 4.27 3.13 -29.22
N GLY A 469 3.99 3.08 -27.93
CA GLY A 469 4.79 2.31 -26.98
C GLY A 469 4.21 2.39 -25.57
N PHE A 470 5.03 2.05 -24.58
CA PHE A 470 4.64 2.01 -23.17
C PHE A 470 5.45 3.02 -22.35
N SER A 471 5.59 4.26 -22.89
CA SER A 471 6.29 5.38 -22.24
C SER A 471 5.72 5.76 -20.87
N ALA A 472 4.44 5.47 -20.64
CA ALA A 472 3.74 5.70 -19.36
C ALA A 472 3.91 4.57 -18.33
N GLY A 473 4.76 3.57 -18.59
CA GLY A 473 4.83 2.35 -17.77
C GLY A 473 3.56 1.48 -17.91
N THR A 474 3.42 0.47 -17.04
CA THR A 474 2.35 -0.55 -17.07
C THR A 474 0.93 -0.05 -16.76
N VAL A 475 0.76 1.26 -16.60
CA VAL A 475 -0.48 1.95 -16.14
C VAL A 475 -1.61 1.88 -17.14
N LEU A 476 -1.25 1.76 -18.42
CA LEU A 476 -2.21 1.60 -19.49
C LEU A 476 -2.10 0.15 -19.96
N ALA A 477 -3.20 -0.60 -19.89
CA ALA A 477 -3.33 -1.90 -20.58
C ALA A 477 -3.27 -1.76 -22.13
N GLN A 478 -2.86 -0.61 -22.65
CA GLN A 478 -2.81 -0.24 -24.06
C GLN A 478 -1.62 0.69 -24.31
N ALA A 479 -1.05 0.64 -25.51
CA ALA A 479 0.04 1.52 -25.89
C ALA A 479 -0.37 3.01 -25.84
N SER A 480 0.48 3.86 -25.26
CA SER A 480 0.38 5.31 -25.39
C SER A 480 0.88 5.75 -26.76
N THR A 481 0.40 6.91 -27.22
CA THR A 481 0.79 7.49 -28.51
C THR A 481 1.42 8.85 -28.28
N THR A 482 2.66 9.01 -28.72
CA THR A 482 3.44 10.24 -28.58
C THR A 482 3.59 10.91 -29.93
N PRO A 483 3.17 12.18 -30.09
CA PRO A 483 3.42 12.95 -31.31
C PRO A 483 4.91 13.03 -31.60
N ALA A 484 5.28 12.85 -32.87
CA ALA A 484 6.66 12.77 -33.29
C ALA A 484 6.89 13.44 -34.65
N ARG A 485 8.18 13.63 -34.97
CA ARG A 485 8.61 13.93 -36.34
C ARG A 485 9.65 12.91 -36.78
N ALA A 486 9.52 12.40 -37.99
CA ALA A 486 10.43 11.42 -38.57
C ALA A 486 11.21 12.06 -39.72
N GLN A 487 12.53 11.90 -39.68
CA GLN A 487 13.42 12.37 -40.73
C GLN A 487 14.34 11.24 -41.16
N MET A 488 14.41 10.97 -42.46
CA MET A 488 15.34 9.99 -43.02
C MET A 488 16.77 10.52 -42.95
N LEU A 489 17.69 9.70 -42.43
CA LEU A 489 19.11 10.01 -42.38
C LEU A 489 19.81 9.54 -43.65
N ALA A 490 20.78 10.32 -44.14
CA ALA A 490 21.61 9.91 -45.26
C ALA A 490 22.46 8.68 -44.86
N GLN A 491 22.42 7.64 -45.68
CA GLN A 491 23.09 6.37 -45.43
C GLN A 491 24.60 6.59 -45.26
N THR A 492 25.13 6.25 -44.09
CA THR A 492 26.57 6.16 -43.81
C THR A 492 26.84 4.73 -43.34
N ASP A 493 27.44 3.94 -44.23
CA ASP A 493 28.08 2.62 -44.05
C ASP A 493 27.35 1.47 -43.31
N THR A 494 26.13 1.65 -42.79
CA THR A 494 25.30 0.55 -42.28
C THR A 494 24.17 0.23 -43.25
N THR A 495 23.92 -1.06 -43.50
CA THR A 495 22.90 -1.56 -44.45
C THR A 495 21.45 -1.33 -44.01
N ALA A 496 21.21 -0.68 -42.86
CA ALA A 496 19.89 -0.34 -42.38
C ALA A 496 19.60 1.16 -42.60
N THR A 497 18.57 1.47 -43.38
CA THR A 497 18.06 2.85 -43.48
C THR A 497 17.58 3.29 -42.10
N GLN A 498 18.21 4.30 -41.53
CA GLN A 498 17.87 4.84 -40.21
C GLN A 498 17.02 6.12 -40.32
N LEU A 499 16.12 6.26 -39.36
CA LEU A 499 15.29 7.44 -39.15
C LEU A 499 15.73 8.13 -37.87
N ARG A 500 15.81 9.45 -37.91
CA ARG A 500 15.86 10.30 -36.73
C ARG A 500 14.44 10.65 -36.31
N ILE A 501 14.11 10.36 -35.07
CA ILE A 501 12.79 10.60 -34.48
C ILE A 501 12.91 11.71 -33.44
N SER A 502 12.22 12.82 -33.68
CA SER A 502 12.10 13.91 -32.73
C SER A 502 10.82 13.72 -31.92
N ALA A 503 10.94 13.07 -30.75
CA ALA A 503 9.85 12.81 -29.83
C ALA A 503 10.40 12.58 -28.41
N GLN A 504 9.58 12.78 -27.38
CA GLN A 504 9.94 12.38 -26.02
C GLN A 504 9.59 10.91 -25.81
N THR A 505 10.57 10.04 -25.95
CA THR A 505 10.40 8.58 -25.82
C THR A 505 11.15 8.03 -24.60
N GLY A 506 10.58 7.02 -23.95
CA GLY A 506 11.18 6.28 -22.85
C GLY A 506 11.65 4.88 -23.24
N SER A 507 12.22 4.14 -22.28
CA SER A 507 12.65 2.74 -22.49
C SER A 507 11.50 1.81 -22.90
N GLY A 508 10.29 2.05 -22.40
CA GLY A 508 9.08 1.31 -22.78
C GLY A 508 8.59 1.56 -24.21
N ASP A 509 9.11 2.57 -24.91
CA ASP A 509 8.81 2.82 -26.33
C ASP A 509 9.76 2.11 -27.29
N ILE A 510 10.88 1.61 -26.77
CA ILE A 510 11.87 0.90 -27.58
C ILE A 510 11.20 -0.32 -28.22
N GLY A 511 11.42 -0.53 -29.51
CA GLY A 511 10.74 -1.56 -30.28
C GLY A 511 9.31 -1.20 -30.70
N GLY A 512 8.81 -0.02 -30.36
CA GLY A 512 7.50 0.47 -30.75
C GLY A 512 7.46 1.00 -32.19
N PRO A 513 6.30 0.96 -32.86
CA PRO A 513 6.17 1.46 -34.22
C PRO A 513 6.15 3.00 -34.27
N VAL A 514 6.75 3.53 -35.33
CA VAL A 514 6.62 4.91 -35.78
C VAL A 514 5.63 4.91 -36.95
N LEU A 515 4.50 5.61 -36.81
CA LEU A 515 3.43 5.67 -37.79
C LEU A 515 3.38 7.02 -38.50
N ASP A 516 3.04 7.01 -39.79
CA ASP A 516 2.72 8.21 -40.56
C ASP A 516 1.27 8.67 -40.35
N GLY A 517 0.89 9.76 -41.03
CA GLY A 517 -0.47 10.32 -40.97
C GLY A 517 -1.57 9.41 -41.53
N ALA A 518 -1.24 8.32 -42.22
CA ALA A 518 -2.19 7.34 -42.72
C ALA A 518 -2.34 6.12 -41.77
N GLY A 519 -1.53 6.05 -40.71
CA GLY A 519 -1.48 4.91 -39.80
C GLY A 519 -0.63 3.76 -40.31
N SER A 520 0.21 3.97 -41.32
CA SER A 520 1.20 2.98 -41.76
C SER A 520 2.47 3.10 -40.94
N VAL A 521 3.07 1.98 -40.59
CA VAL A 521 4.35 1.91 -39.89
C VAL A 521 5.46 2.27 -40.88
N ILE A 522 6.17 3.35 -40.59
CA ILE A 522 7.31 3.87 -41.37
C ILE A 522 8.66 3.59 -40.69
N GLY A 523 8.66 3.18 -39.42
CA GLY A 523 9.86 2.76 -38.70
C GLY A 523 9.57 2.01 -37.40
N LEU A 524 10.63 1.47 -36.81
CA LEU A 524 10.62 0.79 -35.52
C LEU A 524 11.67 1.40 -34.61
N LEU A 525 11.27 1.89 -33.43
CA LEU A 525 12.16 2.58 -32.51
C LEU A 525 13.26 1.63 -31.99
N VAL A 526 14.50 2.12 -31.92
CA VAL A 526 15.66 1.37 -31.39
C VAL A 526 16.43 2.23 -30.39
N PRO A 527 17.21 1.62 -29.48
CA PRO A 527 18.05 2.38 -28.56
C PRO A 527 19.02 3.29 -29.33
N THR A 528 19.14 4.54 -28.90
CA THR A 528 20.09 5.51 -29.48
C THR A 528 21.52 5.17 -29.05
N SER A 529 22.46 5.14 -29.98
CA SER A 529 23.89 4.99 -29.67
C SER A 529 24.58 6.31 -29.29
N ASP A 530 23.94 7.46 -29.56
CA ASP A 530 24.56 8.78 -29.42
C ASP A 530 23.69 9.73 -28.57
N ASN A 531 24.07 9.88 -27.29
CA ASN A 531 23.32 10.67 -26.30
C ASN A 531 23.40 12.20 -26.52
N ALA A 532 24.14 12.67 -27.52
CA ALA A 532 24.47 14.08 -27.70
C ALA A 532 23.35 14.95 -28.31
N SER A 533 22.28 14.35 -28.87
CA SER A 533 21.25 15.10 -29.63
C SER A 533 19.83 15.04 -29.06
N GLY A 534 19.56 14.20 -28.06
CA GLY A 534 18.22 14.03 -27.46
C GLY A 534 17.14 13.52 -28.42
N ALA A 535 17.50 13.13 -29.65
CA ALA A 535 16.59 12.56 -30.65
C ALA A 535 16.68 11.04 -30.65
N ALA A 536 15.54 10.35 -30.73
CA ALA A 536 15.48 8.89 -30.79
C ALA A 536 15.83 8.37 -32.20
N SER A 537 16.24 7.12 -32.29
CA SER A 537 16.57 6.45 -33.56
C SER A 537 15.53 5.38 -33.88
N ALA A 538 15.24 5.18 -35.17
CA ALA A 538 14.39 4.09 -35.63
C ALA A 538 14.99 3.40 -36.86
N VAL A 539 14.77 2.09 -36.96
CA VAL A 539 15.04 1.31 -38.18
C VAL A 539 13.87 1.52 -39.14
N SER A 540 14.16 1.79 -40.42
CA SER A 540 13.13 1.99 -41.45
C SER A 540 12.19 0.79 -41.57
N ALA A 541 10.90 1.06 -41.81
CA ALA A 541 9.90 0.04 -42.08
C ALA A 541 10.24 -0.83 -43.30
N THR A 542 11.00 -0.33 -44.26
CA THR A 542 11.49 -1.15 -45.39
C THR A 542 12.38 -2.29 -44.91
N THR A 543 13.29 -2.01 -43.98
CA THR A 543 14.17 -3.00 -43.37
C THR A 543 13.39 -3.94 -42.45
N VAL A 544 12.47 -3.40 -41.64
CA VAL A 544 11.63 -4.19 -40.72
C VAL A 544 10.73 -5.16 -41.48
N ALA A 545 10.02 -4.69 -42.50
CA ALA A 545 9.12 -5.50 -43.33
C ALA A 545 9.89 -6.62 -44.05
N ALA A 546 11.05 -6.31 -44.65
CA ALA A 546 11.90 -7.31 -45.29
C ALA A 546 12.41 -8.36 -44.28
N PHE A 547 12.77 -7.95 -43.06
CA PHE A 547 13.23 -8.85 -42.01
C PHE A 547 12.12 -9.76 -41.46
N ALA A 548 10.91 -9.21 -41.32
CA ALA A 548 9.71 -9.90 -40.86
C ALA A 548 9.03 -10.76 -41.93
N GLY A 549 9.39 -10.60 -43.21
CA GLY A 549 8.65 -11.20 -44.32
C GLY A 549 7.25 -10.59 -44.52
N ALA A 550 7.05 -9.35 -44.06
CA ALA A 550 5.80 -8.61 -44.20
C ALA A 550 5.73 -7.84 -45.52
N ALA A 551 4.52 -7.57 -46.01
CA ALA A 551 4.31 -6.75 -47.20
C ALA A 551 4.63 -5.27 -46.91
N LEU A 552 5.24 -4.61 -47.91
CA LEU A 552 5.42 -3.16 -47.93
C LEU A 552 4.39 -2.57 -48.89
N ASP A 553 3.50 -1.71 -48.39
CA ASP A 553 2.50 -1.04 -49.21
C ASP A 553 3.17 -0.04 -50.16
N ALA A 554 2.69 -0.01 -51.40
CA ALA A 554 3.20 0.88 -52.44
C ALA A 554 2.38 2.17 -52.51
N GLY A 555 3.06 3.31 -52.30
CA GLY A 555 2.53 4.65 -52.56
C GLY A 555 1.99 5.39 -51.34
N PRO A 556 1.85 6.72 -51.42
CA PRO A 556 1.34 7.53 -50.34
C PRO A 556 -0.14 7.24 -50.10
N HIS A 557 -0.49 6.96 -48.85
CA HIS A 557 -1.88 6.85 -48.42
C HIS A 557 -2.40 8.20 -47.93
N PRO A 558 -3.69 8.52 -48.15
CA PRO A 558 -4.27 9.76 -47.64
C PRO A 558 -4.21 9.76 -46.11
N ALA A 559 -3.83 10.92 -45.54
CA ALA A 559 -3.84 11.09 -44.10
C ALA A 559 -5.26 10.92 -43.54
N ILE A 560 -5.35 10.27 -42.39
CA ILE A 560 -6.61 10.05 -41.66
C ILE A 560 -6.63 10.91 -40.39
N ALA A 561 -7.77 10.93 -39.70
CA ALA A 561 -7.89 11.66 -38.44
C ALA A 561 -6.89 11.13 -37.40
N ALA A 562 -6.27 12.02 -36.62
CA ALA A 562 -5.27 11.65 -35.62
C ALA A 562 -5.78 10.63 -34.60
N GLY A 563 -7.07 10.69 -34.22
CA GLY A 563 -7.70 9.69 -33.35
C GLY A 563 -7.74 8.28 -33.98
N ALA A 564 -7.91 8.19 -35.30
CA ALA A 564 -7.88 6.91 -36.00
C ALA A 564 -6.45 6.34 -36.11
N VAL A 565 -5.44 7.20 -36.34
CA VAL A 565 -4.02 6.80 -36.26
C VAL A 565 -3.70 6.25 -34.88
N ALA A 566 -4.15 6.93 -33.81
CA ALA A 566 -3.92 6.48 -32.44
C ALA A 566 -4.60 5.14 -32.12
N GLN A 567 -5.81 4.91 -32.65
CA GLN A 567 -6.51 3.64 -32.51
C GLN A 567 -5.78 2.50 -33.23
N ILE A 568 -5.31 2.72 -34.46
CA ILE A 568 -4.50 1.74 -35.20
C ILE A 568 -3.22 1.44 -34.43
N ALA A 569 -2.51 2.48 -33.98
CA ALA A 569 -1.26 2.35 -33.26
C ALA A 569 -1.40 1.48 -32.00
N ARG A 570 -2.50 1.65 -31.26
CA ARG A 570 -2.83 0.81 -30.09
C ARG A 570 -3.13 -0.64 -30.46
N ALA A 571 -3.86 -0.87 -31.55
CA ALA A 571 -4.29 -2.20 -31.95
C ALA A 571 -3.14 -3.09 -32.46
N ILE A 572 -2.10 -2.48 -33.04
CA ILE A 572 -0.93 -3.20 -33.59
C ILE A 572 0.25 -3.30 -32.62
N THR A 573 0.26 -2.53 -31.52
CA THR A 573 1.37 -2.46 -30.57
C THR A 573 1.13 -3.38 -29.37
N VAL A 574 2.16 -4.10 -28.95
CA VAL A 574 2.11 -5.07 -27.85
C VAL A 574 3.35 -4.94 -26.96
N GLN A 575 3.19 -5.21 -25.68
CA GLN A 575 4.31 -5.22 -24.74
C GLN A 575 5.14 -6.50 -24.89
N VAL A 576 6.46 -6.36 -24.91
CA VAL A 576 7.44 -7.45 -24.91
C VAL A 576 8.19 -7.41 -23.59
N ALA A 577 7.97 -8.41 -22.75
CA ALA A 577 8.68 -8.61 -21.49
C ALA A 577 9.70 -9.74 -21.64
N CYS A 578 10.89 -9.56 -21.07
CA CYS A 578 11.90 -10.60 -20.99
C CYS A 578 12.59 -10.66 -19.62
N TRP A 579 13.10 -11.83 -19.28
CA TRP A 579 13.94 -12.09 -18.09
C TRP A 579 15.36 -12.53 -18.47
#